data_AF-A0A971X0E0-F1
#
_entry.id   AF-A0A971X0E0-F1
#
_cell.length_a   1.000
_cell.length_b   1.000
_cell.length_c   1.000
_cell.angle_alpha   90.00
_cell.angle_beta   90.00
_cell.angle_gamma   90.00
#
_symmetry.space_group_name_H-M   'P 1'
#
loop_
_entity.id
_entity.type
_entity.pdbx_description
1 polymer ?
#
loop_
_entity_poly.entity_id
_entity_poly.type
_entity_poly.pdbx_seq_one_letter_code
_entity_poly.pdbx_strand_id
1 'polypeptide(L)'
;MKVELVHERGDALIATAARASFNRRADQYTDDQNEGLQRYLVRPTPQHFAPFCHVRLTLRLQHWMIIYKKLDAYNKAGMIDIRQHDGVVDVSHSLWGWYIMLRDKKVHFSIVDSVIDHLQAIAPVAAKVLELDKYRARDMHKDGYVQVHKAPVSYETDFVTLRVEPPIAIARQFMKSVVGYMYSEASGRYITYSKIHMPTELHGKPANKKQGSGKPLGFIRNTIAKAVIKTSYAVSKLAYNFLHRVLGVAVEEARCVMPIYTGTVFVVTAARQDWDRVILLRTGKGAQTDIQVLAGLIEVELNK
;
A
#
# COMPACT_ATOMS: atom_id res chain seq x y z
N MET A 1 15.11 -11.23 0.14
CA MET A 1 13.95 -10.31 0.21
C MET A 1 13.21 -10.63 1.50
N LYS A 2 12.39 -9.71 2.01
CA LYS A 2 11.62 -9.95 3.25
C LYS A 2 10.17 -9.55 3.03
N VAL A 3 9.24 -10.32 3.57
CA VAL A 3 7.81 -10.04 3.58
C VAL A 3 7.31 -10.28 5.00
N GLU A 4 6.51 -9.36 5.52
CA GLU A 4 5.95 -9.45 6.87
C GLU A 4 4.49 -9.01 6.86
N LEU A 5 3.65 -9.72 7.60
CA LEU A 5 2.29 -9.27 7.89
C LEU A 5 2.32 -8.00 8.76
N VAL A 6 1.48 -7.03 8.42
CA VAL A 6 1.25 -5.83 9.22
C VAL A 6 -0.01 -6.06 10.05
N HIS A 7 0.16 -6.15 11.36
CA HIS A 7 -0.93 -6.42 12.31
C HIS A 7 -1.64 -5.15 12.78
N GLU A 8 -1.01 -3.99 12.61
CA GLU A 8 -1.59 -2.70 12.92
C GLU A 8 -2.91 -2.50 12.14
N ARG A 9 -3.89 -1.87 12.80
CA ARG A 9 -5.22 -1.56 12.27
C ARG A 9 -5.56 -0.10 12.56
N GLY A 10 -6.59 0.41 11.90
CA GLY A 10 -7.10 1.77 12.16
C GLY A 10 -6.02 2.85 12.11
N ASP A 11 -5.99 3.69 13.14
CA ASP A 11 -5.04 4.78 13.28
C ASP A 11 -3.57 4.35 13.28
N ALA A 12 -3.24 3.21 13.88
CA ALA A 12 -1.89 2.67 13.88
C ALA A 12 -1.45 2.24 12.47
N LEU A 13 -2.38 1.71 11.66
CA LEU A 13 -2.10 1.36 10.26
C LEU A 13 -1.85 2.61 9.41
N ILE A 14 -2.62 3.68 9.63
CA ILE A 14 -2.40 4.99 8.96
C ILE A 14 -1.00 5.51 9.29
N ALA A 15 -0.62 5.48 10.57
CA ALA A 15 0.70 5.91 11.01
C ALA A 15 1.82 5.02 10.43
N THR A 16 1.67 3.69 10.42
CA THR A 16 2.64 2.76 9.82
C THR A 16 2.78 2.99 8.31
N ALA A 17 1.68 3.23 7.59
CA ALA A 17 1.71 3.56 6.17
C ALA A 17 2.45 4.89 5.91
N ALA A 18 2.11 5.96 6.63
CA ALA A 18 2.77 7.25 6.49
C ALA A 18 4.27 7.19 6.84
N ARG A 19 4.63 6.47 7.90
CA ARG A 19 6.01 6.29 8.36
C ARG A 19 6.84 5.36 7.48
N ALA A 20 6.21 4.60 6.58
CA ALA A 20 6.91 3.78 5.60
C ALA A 20 7.85 4.63 4.74
N SER A 21 7.51 5.90 4.46
CA SER A 21 8.38 6.84 3.74
C SER A 21 9.74 7.09 4.41
N PHE A 22 9.82 6.90 5.73
CA PHE A 22 11.04 7.01 6.52
C PHE A 22 11.63 5.63 6.89
N ASN A 23 11.11 4.54 6.30
CA ASN A 23 11.41 3.17 6.69
C ASN A 23 11.16 2.93 8.20
N ARG A 24 10.10 3.53 8.74
CA ARG A 24 9.66 3.40 10.14
C ARG A 24 8.26 2.79 10.24
N ARG A 25 7.81 2.54 11.45
CA ARG A 25 6.50 1.97 11.83
C ARG A 25 5.88 2.71 13.01
N ALA A 26 4.58 2.55 13.24
CA ALA A 26 3.85 3.25 14.30
C ALA A 26 4.29 2.83 15.71
N ASP A 27 4.63 1.56 15.92
CA ASP A 27 5.10 0.97 17.17
C ASP A 27 6.44 1.54 17.69
N GLN A 28 7.15 2.30 16.85
CA GLN A 28 8.39 2.99 17.20
C GLN A 28 8.17 4.38 17.79
N TYR A 29 6.91 4.80 17.96
CA TYR A 29 6.51 6.14 18.38
C TYR A 29 5.37 6.05 19.39
N THR A 30 5.21 7.11 20.19
CA THR A 30 4.08 7.21 21.11
C THR A 30 2.77 7.48 20.37
N ASP A 31 1.64 7.22 21.04
CA ASP A 31 0.31 7.51 20.49
C ASP A 31 0.18 9.00 20.12
N ASP A 32 0.60 9.92 20.99
CA ASP A 32 0.61 11.36 20.73
C ASP A 32 1.39 11.74 19.46
N GLN A 33 2.55 11.10 19.24
CA GLN A 33 3.36 11.32 18.04
C GLN A 33 2.65 10.81 16.78
N ASN A 34 1.92 9.69 16.88
CA ASN A 34 1.14 9.12 15.79
C ASN A 34 -0.11 9.96 15.49
N GLU A 35 -0.79 10.50 16.51
CA GLU A 35 -1.88 11.46 16.32
C GLU A 35 -1.39 12.75 15.67
N GLY A 36 -0.27 13.30 16.16
CA GLY A 36 0.34 14.50 15.60
C GLY A 36 0.70 14.33 14.12
N LEU A 37 1.16 13.14 13.74
CA LEU A 37 1.39 12.79 12.33
C LEU A 37 0.09 12.83 11.51
N GLN A 38 -1.01 12.27 12.01
CA GLN A 38 -2.29 12.32 11.28
C GLN A 38 -2.79 13.75 11.09
N ARG A 39 -2.68 14.60 12.12
CA ARG A 39 -2.99 16.05 12.02
C ARG A 39 -2.13 16.73 10.96
N TYR A 40 -0.84 16.39 10.92
CA TYR A 40 0.07 16.89 9.91
C TYR A 40 -0.34 16.48 8.48
N LEU A 41 -0.81 15.25 8.28
CA LEU A 41 -1.21 14.76 6.94
C LEU A 41 -2.43 15.49 6.36
N VAL A 42 -3.38 15.89 7.21
CA VAL A 42 -4.63 16.57 6.78
C VAL A 42 -4.54 18.09 6.73
N ARG A 43 -3.45 18.69 7.26
CA ARG A 43 -3.25 20.14 7.32
C ARG A 43 -2.98 20.79 5.93
N PRO A 44 -2.16 20.21 5.04
CA PRO A 44 -1.90 20.78 3.72
C PRO A 44 -3.13 20.76 2.81
N THR A 45 -3.16 21.66 1.83
CA THR A 45 -4.13 21.64 0.71
C THR A 45 -3.36 21.52 -0.61
N PRO A 46 -3.49 20.41 -1.36
CA PRO A 46 -4.31 19.23 -1.06
C PRO A 46 -3.76 18.37 0.09
N GLN A 47 -4.65 17.62 0.75
CA GLN A 47 -4.32 16.74 1.88
C GLN A 47 -3.50 15.52 1.44
N HIS A 48 -2.61 15.04 2.32
CA HIS A 48 -1.86 13.80 2.11
C HIS A 48 -2.72 12.58 2.42
N PHE A 49 -3.55 12.18 1.46
CA PHE A 49 -4.60 11.18 1.67
C PHE A 49 -4.14 9.72 1.59
N ALA A 50 -3.03 9.42 0.92
CA ALA A 50 -2.62 8.05 0.64
C ALA A 50 -2.52 7.13 1.88
N PRO A 51 -2.01 7.58 3.05
CA PRO A 51 -1.99 6.76 4.26
C PRO A 51 -3.38 6.35 4.76
N PHE A 52 -4.39 7.22 4.60
CA PHE A 52 -5.78 6.94 4.97
C PHE A 52 -6.43 5.90 4.04
N CYS A 53 -5.85 5.65 2.86
CA CYS A 53 -6.35 4.64 1.94
C CYS A 53 -6.08 3.19 2.38
N HIS A 54 -5.15 2.98 3.31
CA HIS A 54 -4.81 1.65 3.83
C HIS A 54 -5.87 1.09 4.79
N VAL A 55 -6.63 1.95 5.48
CA VAL A 55 -7.75 1.51 6.32
C VAL A 55 -8.96 1.27 5.45
N ARG A 56 -9.56 0.08 5.55
CA ARG A 56 -10.68 -0.37 4.72
C ARG A 56 -11.90 -0.66 5.59
N LEU A 57 -13.07 -0.27 5.12
CA LEU A 57 -14.35 -0.54 5.76
C LEU A 57 -15.33 -1.06 4.71
N THR A 58 -15.96 -2.19 5.03
CA THR A 58 -17.00 -2.81 4.21
C THR A 58 -18.32 -2.79 4.95
N LEU A 59 -19.34 -2.16 4.36
CA LEU A 59 -20.68 -2.02 4.93
C LEU A 59 -21.70 -2.72 4.03
N ARG A 60 -22.66 -3.40 4.66
CA ARG A 60 -23.83 -3.98 4.01
C ARG A 60 -24.97 -2.98 4.03
N LEU A 61 -25.47 -2.61 2.85
CA LEU A 61 -26.49 -1.59 2.69
C LEU A 61 -27.40 -1.88 1.48
N GLN A 62 -28.53 -1.21 1.38
CA GLN A 62 -29.37 -1.26 0.18
C GLN A 62 -28.73 -0.41 -0.91
N HIS A 63 -28.71 -0.88 -2.17
CA HIS A 63 -27.99 -0.22 -3.26
C HIS A 63 -28.39 1.25 -3.45
N TRP A 64 -29.66 1.60 -3.23
CA TRP A 64 -30.13 2.98 -3.33
C TRP A 64 -29.58 3.92 -2.24
N MET A 65 -29.03 3.39 -1.13
CA MET A 65 -28.44 4.18 -0.04
C MET A 65 -27.09 4.79 -0.44
N ILE A 66 -26.50 4.36 -1.56
CA ILE A 66 -25.40 5.06 -2.22
C ILE A 66 -25.94 5.69 -3.50
N ILE A 67 -25.64 6.96 -3.72
CA ILE A 67 -26.16 7.71 -4.87
C ILE A 67 -25.28 7.44 -6.11
N TYR A 68 -25.32 6.20 -6.62
CA TYR A 68 -24.45 5.71 -7.70
C TYR A 68 -24.45 6.58 -8.95
N LYS A 69 -25.61 7.13 -9.32
CA LYS A 69 -25.76 8.04 -10.48
C LYS A 69 -24.92 9.32 -10.36
N LYS A 70 -24.50 9.70 -9.15
CA LYS A 70 -23.70 10.89 -8.87
C LYS A 70 -22.23 10.59 -8.56
N LEU A 71 -21.81 9.33 -8.58
CA LEU A 71 -20.43 8.96 -8.32
C LEU A 71 -19.56 9.22 -9.55
N ASP A 72 -18.55 10.07 -9.39
CA ASP A 72 -17.51 10.29 -10.40
C ASP A 72 -16.38 9.26 -10.28
N ALA A 73 -15.35 9.39 -11.14
CA ALA A 73 -14.20 8.48 -11.14
C ALA A 73 -13.39 8.56 -9.84
N TYR A 74 -13.35 9.71 -9.17
CA TYR A 74 -12.61 9.91 -7.94
C TYR A 74 -13.33 9.24 -6.76
N ASN A 75 -14.66 9.37 -6.67
CA ASN A 75 -15.45 8.66 -5.67
C ASN A 75 -15.40 7.13 -5.83
N LYS A 76 -15.20 6.63 -7.06
CA LYS A 76 -15.13 5.19 -7.34
C LYS A 76 -13.73 4.60 -7.14
N ALA A 77 -12.70 5.43 -7.02
CA ALA A 77 -11.30 4.97 -7.04
C ALA A 77 -11.00 4.08 -5.82
N GLY A 78 -10.86 2.77 -6.05
CA GLY A 78 -10.60 1.81 -4.99
C GLY A 78 -11.85 1.40 -4.19
N MET A 79 -13.05 1.67 -4.69
CA MET A 79 -14.30 1.10 -4.18
C MET A 79 -14.50 -0.31 -4.77
N ILE A 80 -14.98 -1.24 -3.94
CA ILE A 80 -15.42 -2.59 -4.34
C ILE A 80 -16.90 -2.69 -4.00
N ASP A 81 -17.71 -3.12 -4.96
CA ASP A 81 -19.16 -3.31 -4.84
C ASP A 81 -19.46 -4.78 -5.15
N ILE A 82 -20.10 -5.45 -4.19
CA ILE A 82 -20.54 -6.84 -4.33
C ILE A 82 -22.05 -6.88 -4.18
N ARG A 83 -22.73 -7.12 -5.30
CA ARG A 83 -24.19 -7.23 -5.35
C ARG A 83 -24.63 -8.56 -4.75
N GLN A 84 -25.54 -8.46 -3.78
CA GLN A 84 -26.23 -9.58 -3.17
C GLN A 84 -27.64 -9.69 -3.78
N HIS A 85 -28.48 -10.55 -3.20
CA HIS A 85 -29.90 -10.64 -3.56
C HIS A 85 -30.71 -9.42 -3.06
N ASP A 86 -31.87 -9.20 -3.68
CA ASP A 86 -32.89 -8.23 -3.25
C ASP A 86 -32.43 -6.78 -3.11
N GLY A 87 -31.46 -6.37 -3.92
CA GLY A 87 -30.97 -4.98 -3.95
C GLY A 87 -29.98 -4.65 -2.82
N VAL A 88 -29.60 -5.63 -2.01
CA VAL A 88 -28.52 -5.49 -1.01
C VAL A 88 -27.16 -5.48 -1.72
N VAL A 89 -26.25 -4.66 -1.22
CA VAL A 89 -24.88 -4.55 -1.69
C VAL A 89 -23.91 -4.44 -0.52
N ASP A 90 -22.79 -5.15 -0.63
CA ASP A 90 -21.65 -4.96 0.26
C ASP A 90 -20.68 -3.99 -0.42
N VAL A 91 -20.52 -2.80 0.15
CA VAL A 91 -19.65 -1.75 -0.37
C VAL A 91 -18.41 -1.68 0.49
N SER A 92 -17.26 -1.99 -0.10
CA SER A 92 -15.95 -1.76 0.52
C SER A 92 -15.30 -0.52 -0.03
N HIS A 93 -14.85 0.35 0.85
CA HIS A 93 -14.03 1.50 0.46
C HIS A 93 -12.95 1.77 1.51
N SER A 94 -12.00 2.65 1.18
CA SER A 94 -11.03 3.11 2.15
C SER A 94 -11.64 4.14 3.07
N LEU A 95 -11.02 4.39 4.22
CA LEU A 95 -11.45 5.46 5.12
C LEU A 95 -11.47 6.81 4.39
N TRP A 96 -10.44 7.10 3.60
CA TRP A 96 -10.43 8.28 2.74
C TRP A 96 -11.61 8.30 1.75
N GLY A 97 -11.88 7.14 1.16
CA GLY A 97 -12.99 6.91 0.23
C GLY A 97 -14.37 7.20 0.83
N TRP A 98 -14.63 6.66 2.02
CA TRP A 98 -15.86 6.97 2.74
C TRP A 98 -15.94 8.45 3.12
N TYR A 99 -14.82 9.05 3.56
CA TYR A 99 -14.76 10.49 3.84
C TYR A 99 -15.15 11.35 2.62
N ILE A 100 -14.61 11.05 1.43
CA ILE A 100 -14.97 11.81 0.21
C ILE A 100 -16.43 11.57 -0.18
N MET A 101 -16.96 10.35 0.00
CA MET A 101 -18.39 10.09 -0.25
C MET A 101 -19.31 10.87 0.71
N LEU A 102 -18.92 11.02 1.98
CA LEU A 102 -19.64 11.83 2.96
C LEU A 102 -19.55 13.33 2.62
N ARG A 103 -18.34 13.84 2.38
CA ARG A 103 -18.07 15.24 2.01
C ARG A 103 -18.85 15.66 0.77
N ASP A 104 -18.87 14.81 -0.25
CA ASP A 104 -19.50 15.10 -1.53
C ASP A 104 -20.99 14.72 -1.56
N LYS A 105 -21.57 14.36 -0.39
CA LYS A 105 -22.99 14.02 -0.19
C LYS A 105 -23.47 12.90 -1.14
N LYS A 106 -22.66 11.85 -1.25
CA LYS A 106 -22.93 10.64 -2.07
C LYS A 106 -23.54 9.48 -1.29
N VAL A 107 -23.52 9.58 0.03
CA VAL A 107 -24.18 8.67 0.96
C VAL A 107 -25.58 9.20 1.26
N HIS A 108 -26.60 8.35 1.26
CA HIS A 108 -27.97 8.74 1.57
C HIS A 108 -28.06 9.23 3.03
N PHE A 109 -28.76 10.35 3.24
CA PHE A 109 -28.78 11.06 4.52
C PHE A 109 -29.22 10.18 5.70
N SER A 110 -30.11 9.21 5.47
CA SER A 110 -30.61 8.30 6.52
C SER A 110 -29.54 7.41 7.14
N ILE A 111 -28.42 7.13 6.44
CA ILE A 111 -27.35 6.23 6.91
C ILE A 111 -26.04 6.96 7.23
N VAL A 112 -25.97 8.28 6.98
CA VAL A 112 -24.73 9.07 7.14
C VAL A 112 -24.13 8.91 8.53
N ASP A 113 -24.95 9.06 9.56
CA ASP A 113 -24.51 8.96 10.95
C ASP A 113 -24.00 7.55 11.30
N SER A 114 -24.65 6.50 10.77
CA SER A 114 -24.23 5.11 10.98
C SER A 114 -22.88 4.82 10.31
N VAL A 115 -22.66 5.36 9.10
CA VAL A 115 -21.35 5.27 8.41
C VAL A 115 -20.27 5.98 9.23
N ILE A 116 -20.55 7.17 9.76
CA ILE A 116 -19.61 7.93 10.60
C ILE A 116 -19.29 7.15 11.88
N ASP A 117 -20.28 6.55 12.54
CA ASP A 117 -20.08 5.73 13.75
C ASP A 117 -19.12 4.57 13.49
N HIS A 118 -19.27 3.87 12.35
CA HIS A 118 -18.35 2.79 11.97
C HIS A 118 -16.93 3.28 11.68
N LEU A 119 -16.78 4.44 11.03
CA LEU A 119 -15.46 5.04 10.77
C LEU A 119 -14.78 5.48 12.07
N GLN A 120 -15.54 6.09 12.99
CA GLN A 120 -15.07 6.47 14.33
C GLN A 120 -14.65 5.25 15.15
N ALA A 121 -15.37 4.14 15.04
CA ALA A 121 -15.01 2.89 15.72
C ALA A 121 -13.72 2.25 15.17
N ILE A 122 -13.39 2.44 13.89
CA ILE A 122 -12.21 1.83 13.25
C ILE A 122 -10.96 2.71 13.41
N ALA A 123 -11.11 4.03 13.30
CA ALA A 123 -10.00 4.98 13.35
C ALA A 123 -10.47 6.29 14.00
N PRO A 124 -10.63 6.32 15.34
CA PRO A 124 -11.16 7.48 16.05
C PRO A 124 -10.32 8.75 15.86
N VAL A 125 -8.99 8.64 15.77
CA VAL A 125 -8.12 9.81 15.56
C VAL A 125 -8.34 10.34 14.14
N ALA A 126 -8.29 9.47 13.13
CA ALA A 126 -8.56 9.83 11.74
C ALA A 126 -9.92 10.51 11.57
N ALA A 127 -10.96 9.95 12.20
CA ALA A 127 -12.31 10.49 12.16
C ALA A 127 -12.39 11.90 12.77
N LYS A 128 -11.68 12.13 13.88
CA LYS A 128 -11.57 13.44 14.52
C LYS A 128 -10.81 14.45 13.65
N VAL A 129 -9.65 14.08 13.10
CA VAL A 129 -8.82 15.01 12.31
C VAL A 129 -9.42 15.34 10.93
N LEU A 130 -10.22 14.44 10.37
CA LEU A 130 -11.01 14.69 9.15
C LEU A 130 -12.35 15.40 9.44
N GLU A 131 -12.65 15.65 10.72
CA GLU A 131 -13.85 16.32 11.23
C GLU A 131 -15.14 15.63 10.76
N LEU A 132 -15.22 14.30 10.82
CA LEU A 132 -16.36 13.57 10.25
C LEU A 132 -17.71 14.01 10.82
N ASP A 133 -17.77 14.41 12.10
CA ASP A 133 -18.99 14.87 12.76
C ASP A 133 -19.65 16.09 12.09
N LYS A 134 -18.90 16.87 11.28
CA LYS A 134 -19.49 18.00 10.53
C LYS A 134 -20.43 17.56 9.41
N TYR A 135 -20.32 16.31 8.98
CA TYR A 135 -21.15 15.75 7.90
C TYR A 135 -22.38 15.00 8.41
N ARG A 136 -22.56 14.84 9.72
CA ARG A 136 -23.76 14.20 10.31
C ARG A 136 -25.04 14.89 9.86
N ALA A 137 -26.10 14.10 9.74
CA ALA A 137 -27.44 14.58 9.38
C ALA A 137 -28.07 15.32 10.58
N ARG A 138 -27.68 16.59 10.76
CA ARG A 138 -28.28 17.46 11.78
C ARG A 138 -29.80 17.58 11.54
N ASP A 139 -30.58 17.59 12.62
CA ASP A 139 -32.03 17.81 12.64
C ASP A 139 -32.91 16.70 12.03
N MET A 140 -32.35 15.50 11.77
CA MET A 140 -33.16 14.36 11.34
C MET A 140 -33.97 13.76 12.50
N HIS A 141 -35.25 13.48 12.26
CA HIS A 141 -36.08 12.73 13.21
C HIS A 141 -35.49 11.34 13.44
N LYS A 142 -35.52 10.84 14.69
CA LYS A 142 -34.94 9.53 15.05
C LYS A 142 -35.46 8.38 14.16
N ASP A 143 -36.70 8.47 13.71
CA ASP A 143 -37.35 7.45 12.86
C ASP A 143 -36.85 7.46 11.40
N GLY A 144 -36.18 8.53 10.96
CA GLY A 144 -35.55 8.61 9.64
C GLY A 144 -34.14 8.02 9.59
N TYR A 145 -33.59 7.65 10.75
CA TYR A 145 -32.25 7.10 10.87
C TYR A 145 -32.24 5.60 10.61
N VAL A 146 -31.31 5.16 9.77
CA VAL A 146 -31.16 3.75 9.39
C VAL A 146 -29.77 3.27 9.81
N GLN A 147 -29.75 2.26 10.67
CA GLN A 147 -28.51 1.58 11.05
C GLN A 147 -28.02 0.68 9.92
N VAL A 148 -26.75 0.81 9.56
CA VAL A 148 -26.05 -0.13 8.67
C VAL A 148 -25.05 -0.96 9.47
N HIS A 149 -24.76 -2.15 8.97
CA HIS A 149 -23.86 -3.10 9.65
C HIS A 149 -22.63 -3.38 8.80
N LYS A 150 -21.54 -3.77 9.46
CA LYS A 150 -20.38 -4.32 8.77
C LYS A 150 -20.81 -5.54 7.97
N ALA A 151 -20.40 -5.60 6.71
CA ALA A 151 -20.65 -6.78 5.91
C ALA A 151 -19.87 -7.98 6.48
N PRO A 152 -20.39 -9.21 6.35
CA PRO A 152 -19.60 -10.42 6.54
C PRO A 152 -18.33 -10.37 5.69
N VAL A 153 -17.23 -10.92 6.21
CA VAL A 153 -15.98 -10.98 5.47
C VAL A 153 -16.17 -11.91 4.26
N SER A 154 -15.87 -11.40 3.07
CA SER A 154 -15.80 -12.15 1.81
C SER A 154 -14.37 -12.11 1.28
N TYR A 155 -14.04 -13.01 0.36
CA TYR A 155 -12.71 -13.09 -0.26
C TYR A 155 -12.33 -11.79 -1.00
N GLU A 156 -13.30 -11.10 -1.57
CA GLU A 156 -13.16 -9.86 -2.31
C GLU A 156 -12.95 -8.64 -1.40
N THR A 157 -13.34 -8.75 -0.13
CA THR A 157 -13.26 -7.67 0.86
C THR A 157 -12.41 -8.00 2.08
N ASP A 158 -11.68 -9.11 2.05
CA ASP A 158 -10.69 -9.44 3.06
C ASP A 158 -9.36 -8.77 2.70
N PHE A 159 -9.06 -7.66 3.38
CA PHE A 159 -7.89 -6.83 3.09
C PHE A 159 -6.71 -7.21 3.98
N VAL A 160 -5.60 -7.53 3.34
CA VAL A 160 -4.34 -7.83 4.00
C VAL A 160 -3.32 -6.74 3.69
N THR A 161 -2.60 -6.34 4.72
CA THR A 161 -1.47 -5.40 4.60
C THR A 161 -0.17 -6.12 4.84
N LEU A 162 0.77 -5.98 3.89
CA LEU A 162 2.11 -6.53 3.98
C LEU A 162 3.15 -5.42 3.97
N ARG A 163 4.24 -5.64 4.70
CA ARG A 163 5.48 -4.88 4.59
C ARG A 163 6.47 -5.70 3.78
N VAL A 164 6.99 -5.11 2.71
CA VAL A 164 7.81 -5.82 1.72
C VAL A 164 9.14 -5.11 1.57
N GLU A 165 10.24 -5.86 1.60
CA GLU A 165 11.60 -5.38 1.38
C GLU A 165 12.27 -6.09 0.20
N PRO A 166 12.06 -5.59 -1.04
CA PRO A 166 12.73 -6.06 -2.24
C PRO A 166 13.77 -5.06 -2.76
N PRO A 167 14.61 -5.44 -3.73
CA PRO A 167 15.33 -4.46 -4.54
C PRO A 167 14.36 -3.60 -5.37
N ILE A 168 14.74 -2.34 -5.63
CA ILE A 168 13.94 -1.39 -6.43
C ILE A 168 13.54 -1.99 -7.78
N ALA A 169 14.45 -2.70 -8.47
CA ALA A 169 14.15 -3.37 -9.73
C ALA A 169 12.95 -4.34 -9.66
N ILE A 170 12.80 -5.06 -8.54
CA ILE A 170 11.70 -5.99 -8.31
C ILE A 170 10.46 -5.25 -7.79
N ALA A 171 10.63 -4.23 -6.95
CA ALA A 171 9.53 -3.33 -6.55
C ALA A 171 8.83 -2.72 -7.77
N ARG A 172 9.59 -2.25 -8.77
CA ARG A 172 9.06 -1.68 -10.02
C ARG A 172 8.25 -2.68 -10.85
N GLN A 173 8.59 -3.97 -10.80
CA GLN A 173 7.79 -5.01 -11.45
C GLN A 173 6.52 -5.31 -10.65
N PHE A 174 6.63 -5.39 -9.33
CA PHE A 174 5.50 -5.61 -8.42
C PHE A 174 4.45 -4.49 -8.55
N MET A 175 4.89 -3.22 -8.47
CA MET A 175 4.05 -2.02 -8.51
C MET A 175 3.40 -1.75 -9.88
N LYS A 176 3.60 -2.60 -10.89
CA LYS A 176 2.76 -2.61 -12.09
C LYS A 176 1.34 -3.13 -11.80
N SER A 177 1.14 -3.80 -10.68
CA SER A 177 -0.17 -4.16 -10.17
C SER A 177 -0.80 -2.92 -9.53
N VAL A 178 -1.60 -2.17 -10.30
CA VAL A 178 -2.14 -0.86 -9.86
C VAL A 178 -3.55 -0.98 -9.27
N VAL A 179 -4.41 -1.81 -9.88
CA VAL A 179 -5.81 -1.94 -9.47
C VAL A 179 -5.89 -2.71 -8.15
N GLY A 180 -6.49 -2.13 -7.12
CA GLY A 180 -6.72 -2.80 -5.84
C GLY A 180 -5.59 -2.73 -4.82
N TYR A 181 -4.47 -2.03 -5.12
CA TYR A 181 -3.34 -1.90 -4.19
C TYR A 181 -3.15 -0.46 -3.72
N MET A 182 -2.87 -0.32 -2.43
CA MET A 182 -2.48 0.95 -1.80
C MET A 182 -1.02 0.85 -1.38
N TYR A 183 -0.15 1.70 -1.90
CA TYR A 183 1.29 1.66 -1.65
C TYR A 183 1.75 2.85 -0.82
N SER A 184 2.62 2.58 0.15
CA SER A 184 3.46 3.57 0.83
C SER A 184 4.91 3.08 0.82
N GLU A 185 5.75 3.69 -0.01
CA GLU A 185 7.15 3.30 -0.19
C GLU A 185 8.11 4.24 0.55
N ALA A 186 9.22 3.67 1.04
CA ALA A 186 10.36 4.37 1.58
C ALA A 186 10.96 5.33 0.54
N SER A 187 11.04 6.61 0.89
CA SER A 187 11.50 7.64 -0.01
C SER A 187 12.98 7.90 0.20
N GLY A 188 13.78 7.63 -0.82
CA GLY A 188 15.21 7.99 -0.84
C GLY A 188 15.47 9.49 -0.79
N ARG A 189 14.45 10.33 -0.67
CA ARG A 189 14.60 11.76 -0.37
C ARG A 189 14.88 11.99 1.11
N TYR A 190 14.45 11.06 1.96
CA TYR A 190 14.48 11.18 3.42
C TYR A 190 15.37 10.14 4.09
N ILE A 191 15.70 9.05 3.38
CA ILE A 191 16.51 7.96 3.92
C ILE A 191 17.72 7.66 3.03
N THR A 192 18.80 7.21 3.66
CA THR A 192 19.93 6.60 2.96
C THR A 192 19.64 5.13 2.73
N TYR A 193 19.57 4.71 1.47
CA TYR A 193 19.47 3.29 1.14
C TYR A 193 20.80 2.58 1.42
N SER A 194 20.80 1.60 2.33
CA SER A 194 22.05 0.97 2.80
C SER A 194 22.17 -0.51 2.46
N LYS A 195 21.08 -1.17 2.02
CA LYS A 195 21.04 -2.60 1.78
C LYS A 195 21.16 -2.94 0.29
N ILE A 196 22.06 -3.85 -0.01
CA ILE A 196 22.16 -4.51 -1.32
C ILE A 196 21.27 -5.74 -1.28
N HIS A 197 20.46 -5.94 -2.31
CA HIS A 197 19.98 -7.28 -2.61
C HIS A 197 20.90 -7.90 -3.66
N MET A 198 21.33 -9.13 -3.44
CA MET A 198 21.98 -9.90 -4.49
C MET A 198 20.90 -10.70 -5.21
N PRO A 199 20.97 -10.82 -6.55
CA PRO A 199 20.08 -11.73 -7.28
C PRO A 199 20.19 -13.15 -6.72
N THR A 200 19.05 -13.82 -6.58
CA THR A 200 18.97 -15.20 -6.07
C THR A 200 19.83 -16.10 -6.95
N GLU A 201 19.58 -16.02 -8.26
CA GLU A 201 20.30 -16.75 -9.28
C GLU A 201 20.53 -15.88 -10.53
N LEU A 202 21.76 -15.90 -11.03
CA LEU A 202 22.11 -15.21 -12.27
C LEU A 202 21.99 -16.19 -13.43
N HIS A 203 21.46 -15.70 -14.54
CA HIS A 203 21.18 -16.50 -15.71
C HIS A 203 22.01 -16.01 -16.90
N GLY A 204 22.31 -16.93 -17.82
CA GLY A 204 22.94 -16.62 -19.10
C GLY A 204 22.03 -15.83 -20.03
N LYS A 205 22.59 -15.36 -21.15
CA LYS A 205 21.82 -14.68 -22.20
C LYS A 205 20.82 -15.68 -22.82
N PRO A 206 19.57 -15.28 -23.07
CA PRO A 206 18.59 -16.12 -23.77
C PRO A 206 18.99 -16.30 -25.24
N ALA A 207 18.54 -17.40 -25.86
CA ALA A 207 18.74 -17.64 -27.29
C ALA A 207 17.92 -16.69 -28.18
N ASN A 208 16.82 -16.14 -27.67
CA ASN A 208 15.99 -15.15 -28.34
C ASN A 208 15.64 -14.01 -27.38
N LYS A 209 15.81 -12.73 -27.78
CA LYS A 209 15.55 -11.54 -26.94
C LYS A 209 14.10 -11.44 -26.43
N LYS A 210 13.14 -12.11 -27.09
CA LYS A 210 11.73 -12.19 -26.66
C LYS A 210 11.49 -13.17 -25.51
N GLN A 211 12.45 -14.04 -25.21
CA GLN A 211 12.44 -14.94 -24.05
C GLN A 211 13.33 -14.30 -22.97
N GLY A 212 12.89 -14.32 -21.70
CA GLY A 212 13.52 -13.61 -20.58
C GLY A 212 14.98 -14.01 -20.31
N SER A 213 15.23 -14.78 -19.26
CA SER A 213 16.56 -15.29 -18.93
C SER A 213 16.89 -16.58 -19.69
N GLY A 214 18.18 -16.81 -19.98
CA GLY A 214 18.68 -18.13 -20.40
C GLY A 214 18.83 -19.09 -19.22
N LYS A 215 19.60 -20.17 -19.38
CA LYS A 215 19.85 -21.13 -18.29
C LYS A 215 20.65 -20.47 -17.13
N PRO A 216 20.51 -20.94 -15.88
CA PRO A 216 21.36 -20.51 -14.77
C PRO A 216 22.86 -20.57 -15.09
N LEU A 217 23.62 -19.60 -14.57
CA LEU A 217 25.07 -19.61 -14.67
C LEU A 217 25.64 -20.71 -13.77
N GLY A 218 26.57 -21.51 -14.30
CA GLY A 218 27.35 -22.45 -13.50
C GLY A 218 28.15 -21.77 -12.38
N PHE A 219 28.53 -22.53 -11.35
CA PHE A 219 29.09 -22.05 -10.09
C PHE A 219 30.17 -20.97 -10.24
N ILE A 220 31.23 -21.24 -11.02
CA ILE A 220 32.36 -20.31 -11.19
C ILE A 220 31.91 -18.97 -11.79
N ARG A 221 31.12 -19.01 -12.87
CA ARG A 221 30.61 -17.81 -13.54
C ARG A 221 29.66 -17.01 -12.64
N ASN A 222 28.83 -17.71 -11.87
CA ASN A 222 27.90 -17.09 -10.92
C ASN A 222 28.67 -16.35 -9.81
N THR A 223 29.72 -16.96 -9.25
CA THR A 223 30.60 -16.35 -8.24
C THR A 223 31.28 -15.09 -8.76
N ILE A 224 31.87 -15.15 -9.96
CA ILE A 224 32.50 -13.98 -10.60
C ILE A 224 31.48 -12.87 -10.83
N ALA A 225 30.31 -13.20 -11.39
CA ALA A 225 29.28 -12.20 -11.67
C ALA A 225 28.74 -11.55 -10.38
N LYS A 226 28.55 -12.33 -9.30
CA LYS A 226 28.20 -11.79 -7.97
C LYS A 226 29.30 -10.88 -7.42
N ALA A 227 30.58 -11.20 -7.62
CA ALA A 227 31.69 -10.34 -7.21
C ALA A 227 31.67 -9.00 -7.96
N VAL A 228 31.46 -9.02 -9.29
CA VAL A 228 31.34 -7.79 -10.11
C VAL A 228 30.20 -6.90 -9.62
N ILE A 229 29.03 -7.47 -9.35
CA ILE A 229 27.88 -6.72 -8.81
C ILE A 229 28.19 -6.10 -7.45
N LYS A 230 28.83 -6.86 -6.54
CA LYS A 230 29.24 -6.35 -5.22
C LYS A 230 30.22 -5.18 -5.35
N THR A 231 31.21 -5.29 -6.23
CA THR A 231 32.19 -4.23 -6.45
C THR A 231 31.54 -2.97 -7.01
N SER A 232 30.65 -3.11 -8.00
CA SER A 232 29.89 -1.98 -8.56
C SER A 232 29.08 -1.25 -7.49
N TYR A 233 28.42 -1.99 -6.60
CA TYR A 233 27.71 -1.37 -5.48
C TYR A 233 28.66 -0.68 -4.50
N ALA A 234 29.78 -1.30 -4.15
CA ALA A 234 30.76 -0.72 -3.23
C ALA A 234 31.28 0.63 -3.75
N VAL A 235 31.63 0.70 -5.04
CA VAL A 235 32.03 1.94 -5.72
C VAL A 235 30.90 2.97 -5.71
N SER A 236 29.67 2.55 -6.01
CA SER A 236 28.50 3.44 -5.98
C SER A 236 28.23 4.02 -4.60
N LYS A 237 28.41 3.21 -3.54
CA LYS A 237 28.25 3.65 -2.15
C LYS A 237 29.35 4.63 -1.74
N LEU A 238 30.59 4.43 -2.19
CA LEU A 238 31.67 5.39 -2.00
C LEU A 238 31.35 6.72 -2.68
N ALA A 239 30.91 6.67 -3.94
CA ALA A 239 30.48 7.87 -4.67
C ALA A 239 29.32 8.58 -3.97
N TYR A 240 28.31 7.84 -3.51
CA TYR A 240 27.19 8.40 -2.74
C TYR A 240 27.68 9.14 -1.48
N ASN A 241 28.55 8.50 -0.70
CA ASN A 241 29.09 9.10 0.52
C ASN A 241 29.95 10.33 0.21
N PHE A 242 30.71 10.32 -0.88
CA PHE A 242 31.48 11.48 -1.30
C PHE A 242 30.58 12.66 -1.69
N LEU A 243 29.59 12.42 -2.56
CA LEU A 243 28.60 13.43 -2.96
C LEU A 243 27.91 14.03 -1.73
N HIS A 244 27.36 13.18 -0.85
CA HIS A 244 26.55 13.65 0.25
C HIS A 244 27.36 14.25 1.41
N ARG A 245 28.41 13.56 1.87
CA ARG A 245 29.14 13.93 3.10
C ARG A 245 30.31 14.87 2.85
N VAL A 246 30.89 14.86 1.66
CA VAL A 246 32.07 15.69 1.33
C VAL A 246 31.65 16.90 0.51
N LEU A 247 30.87 16.71 -0.55
CA LEU A 247 30.42 17.82 -1.40
C LEU A 247 29.14 18.50 -0.92
N GLY A 248 28.45 17.92 0.09
CA GLY A 248 27.22 18.49 0.64
C GLY A 248 25.98 18.36 -0.26
N VAL A 249 26.01 17.43 -1.24
CA VAL A 249 24.88 17.19 -2.15
C VAL A 249 23.68 16.64 -1.37
N ALA A 250 22.47 17.09 -1.71
CA ALA A 250 21.23 16.64 -1.08
C ALA A 250 21.02 15.13 -1.26
N VAL A 251 20.41 14.47 -0.28
CA VAL A 251 20.19 13.00 -0.30
C VAL A 251 19.42 12.55 -1.54
N GLU A 252 18.45 13.36 -1.99
CA GLU A 252 17.61 13.05 -3.15
C GLU A 252 18.33 13.13 -4.50
N GLU A 253 19.48 13.80 -4.57
CA GLU A 253 20.35 13.90 -5.75
C GLU A 253 21.52 12.92 -5.64
N ALA A 254 22.13 12.81 -4.45
CA ALA A 254 23.23 11.89 -4.21
C ALA A 254 22.84 10.44 -4.50
N ARG A 255 21.58 10.04 -4.26
CA ARG A 255 21.07 8.69 -4.54
C ARG A 255 21.12 8.30 -6.03
N CYS A 256 21.30 9.25 -6.96
CA CYS A 256 21.33 8.96 -8.40
C CYS A 256 22.47 8.01 -8.81
N VAL A 257 23.53 7.92 -8.01
CA VAL A 257 24.62 6.96 -8.25
C VAL A 257 24.31 5.54 -7.78
N MET A 258 23.23 5.34 -7.00
CA MET A 258 22.91 4.04 -6.42
C MET A 258 22.32 3.09 -7.48
N PRO A 259 22.78 1.82 -7.55
CA PRO A 259 22.25 0.86 -8.53
C PRO A 259 20.78 0.51 -8.27
N ILE A 260 20.05 0.12 -9.32
CA ILE A 260 18.62 -0.28 -9.24
C ILE A 260 18.33 -1.53 -8.40
N TYR A 261 19.37 -2.30 -8.03
CA TYR A 261 19.24 -3.44 -7.11
C TYR A 261 19.45 -3.08 -5.63
N THR A 262 19.51 -1.78 -5.34
CA THR A 262 19.44 -1.24 -3.99
C THR A 262 18.08 -1.60 -3.36
N GLY A 263 18.07 -1.98 -2.09
CA GLY A 263 16.87 -2.36 -1.35
C GLY A 263 15.95 -1.17 -1.08
N THR A 264 14.66 -1.40 -1.21
CA THR A 264 13.59 -0.48 -0.81
C THR A 264 12.64 -1.21 0.13
N VAL A 265 11.80 -0.46 0.83
CA VAL A 265 10.74 -1.02 1.68
C VAL A 265 9.44 -0.33 1.33
N PHE A 266 8.36 -1.09 1.19
CA PHE A 266 7.03 -0.52 1.08
C PHE A 266 6.01 -1.28 1.92
N VAL A 267 5.01 -0.55 2.38
CA VAL A 267 3.79 -1.10 2.96
C VAL A 267 2.73 -1.10 1.88
N VAL A 268 2.04 -2.23 1.72
CA VAL A 268 1.01 -2.40 0.70
C VAL A 268 -0.23 -3.06 1.28
N THR A 269 -1.40 -2.50 0.99
CA THR A 269 -2.70 -3.09 1.36
C THR A 269 -3.47 -3.46 0.11
N ALA A 270 -4.02 -4.67 0.06
CA ALA A 270 -4.88 -5.15 -1.02
C ALA A 270 -5.85 -6.24 -0.53
N ALA A 271 -6.94 -6.46 -1.27
CA ALA A 271 -7.88 -7.55 -1.00
C ALA A 271 -7.27 -8.92 -1.36
N ARG A 272 -7.79 -10.00 -0.80
CA ARG A 272 -7.25 -11.35 -1.05
C ARG A 272 -7.27 -11.74 -2.52
N GLN A 273 -8.35 -11.43 -3.23
CA GLN A 273 -8.43 -11.61 -4.69
C GLN A 273 -7.31 -10.90 -5.47
N ASP A 274 -6.92 -9.70 -5.03
CA ASP A 274 -5.86 -8.94 -5.68
C ASP A 274 -4.49 -9.57 -5.37
N TRP A 275 -4.29 -10.06 -4.15
CA TRP A 275 -3.08 -10.80 -3.80
C TRP A 275 -2.89 -12.04 -4.67
N ASP A 276 -3.93 -12.86 -4.85
CA ASP A 276 -3.85 -14.06 -5.66
C ASP A 276 -3.59 -13.73 -7.14
N ARG A 277 -4.18 -12.62 -7.66
CA ARG A 277 -3.89 -12.13 -9.01
C ARG A 277 -2.42 -11.77 -9.19
N VAL A 278 -1.79 -11.07 -8.23
CA VAL A 278 -0.35 -10.74 -8.37
C VAL A 278 0.51 -11.98 -8.22
N ILE A 279 0.18 -12.92 -7.33
CA ILE A 279 0.91 -14.18 -7.20
C ILE A 279 0.89 -14.93 -8.54
N LEU A 280 -0.29 -15.13 -9.14
CA LEU A 280 -0.44 -15.81 -10.43
C LEU A 280 0.39 -15.17 -11.56
N LEU A 281 0.36 -13.83 -11.66
CA LEU A 281 1.13 -13.10 -12.68
C LEU A 281 2.64 -13.18 -12.45
N ARG A 282 3.08 -13.31 -11.20
CA ARG A 282 4.49 -13.23 -10.82
C ARG A 282 5.16 -14.58 -10.62
N THR A 283 4.40 -15.67 -10.49
CA THR A 283 4.90 -17.05 -10.53
C THR A 283 4.92 -17.65 -11.93
N GLY A 284 4.38 -16.94 -12.94
CA GLY A 284 4.37 -17.40 -14.33
C GLY A 284 5.77 -17.65 -14.92
N LYS A 285 5.87 -18.61 -15.85
CA LYS A 285 7.14 -19.09 -16.46
C LYS A 285 7.98 -17.98 -17.13
N GLY A 286 7.36 -16.90 -17.58
CA GLY A 286 8.04 -15.77 -18.21
C GLY A 286 8.49 -14.67 -17.23
N ALA A 287 8.12 -14.76 -15.95
CA ALA A 287 8.52 -13.80 -14.94
C ALA A 287 9.99 -13.97 -14.54
N GLN A 288 10.63 -12.89 -14.09
CA GLN A 288 11.99 -12.96 -13.56
C GLN A 288 12.02 -13.80 -12.27
N THR A 289 13.05 -14.63 -12.10
CA THR A 289 13.20 -15.51 -10.92
C THR A 289 13.04 -14.78 -9.59
N ASP A 290 13.63 -13.58 -9.44
CA ASP A 290 13.53 -12.83 -8.18
C ASP A 290 12.10 -12.35 -7.87
N ILE A 291 11.27 -12.04 -8.88
CA ILE A 291 9.86 -11.71 -8.59
C ILE A 291 9.01 -12.95 -8.31
N GLN A 292 9.38 -14.11 -8.87
CA GLN A 292 8.77 -15.40 -8.50
C GLN A 292 9.07 -15.73 -7.04
N VAL A 293 10.32 -15.54 -6.59
CA VAL A 293 10.70 -15.72 -5.18
C VAL A 293 9.92 -14.77 -4.28
N LEU A 294 9.78 -13.50 -4.67
CA LEU A 294 8.97 -12.55 -3.90
C LEU A 294 7.51 -12.98 -3.81
N ALA A 295 6.92 -13.46 -4.91
CA ALA A 295 5.53 -13.94 -4.94
C ALA A 295 5.33 -15.15 -4.02
N GLY A 296 6.27 -16.10 -4.01
CA GLY A 296 6.22 -17.24 -3.08
C GLY A 296 6.33 -16.83 -1.61
N LEU A 297 7.16 -15.84 -1.28
CA LEU A 297 7.23 -15.31 0.08
C LEU A 297 5.90 -14.64 0.51
N ILE A 298 5.25 -13.92 -0.42
CA ILE A 298 3.93 -13.33 -0.18
C ILE A 298 2.89 -14.41 0.07
N GLU A 299 2.85 -15.44 -0.78
CA GLU A 299 1.93 -16.57 -0.63
C GLU A 299 2.08 -17.27 0.74
N VAL A 300 3.31 -17.47 1.21
CA VAL A 300 3.58 -18.04 2.53
C VAL A 300 3.04 -17.15 3.65
N GLU A 301 3.31 -15.84 3.64
CA GLU A 301 2.82 -14.92 4.69
C GLU A 301 1.29 -14.81 4.69
N LEU A 302 0.68 -14.89 3.51
CA LEU A 302 -0.75 -14.84 3.34
C LEU A 302 -1.48 -16.10 3.85
N ASN A 303 -0.80 -17.25 3.92
CA ASN A 303 -1.40 -18.50 4.37
C ASN A 303 -1.19 -18.79 5.87
N LYS A 304 -0.60 -17.86 6.62
CA LYS A 304 -0.50 -17.90 8.08
C LYS A 304 -1.77 -17.36 8.73
#